data_AF-A0A7L4I7G0-F1
#
_entry.id   AF-A0A7L4I7G0-F1
#
_cell.length_a   1.000
_cell.length_b   1.000
_cell.length_c   1.000
_cell.angle_alpha   90.00
_cell.angle_beta   90.00
_cell.angle_gamma   90.00
#
_symmetry.space_group_name_H-M   'P 1'
#
loop_
_entity.id
_entity.type
_entity.pdbx_description
1 polymer ?
#
loop_
_entity_poly.entity_id
_entity_poly.type
_entity_poly.pdbx_seq_one_letter_code
_entity_poly.pdbx_strand_id
1 'polypeptide(L)' 'SPQTLCQGALYAMGRSPAVFPRPERYDPARWLGKEDTSFKALAFGFGARQCIGRRLA' A
#
# COMPACT_ATOMS: atom_id res chain seq x y z
N SER A 1 -2.95 -27.14 -4.61
CA SER A 1 -2.47 -26.92 -5.99
C SER A 1 -1.19 -26.10 -5.91
N PRO A 2 0.00 -26.64 -6.24
CA PRO A 2 1.27 -25.96 -6.01
C PRO A 2 1.58 -24.83 -7.02
N GLN A 3 0.66 -24.51 -7.93
CA GLN A 3 0.90 -23.56 -9.05
C GLN A 3 -0.21 -22.51 -9.18
N THR A 4 -0.90 -22.17 -8.10
CA THR A 4 -1.87 -21.06 -8.13
C THR A 4 -1.14 -19.72 -8.16
N LEU A 5 -1.36 -18.93 -9.22
CA LEU A 5 -0.90 -17.55 -9.31
C LEU A 5 -1.80 -16.64 -8.47
N CYS A 6 -1.20 -15.83 -7.60
CA CYS A 6 -1.88 -14.78 -6.86
C CYS A 6 -1.31 -13.42 -7.27
N GLN A 7 -2.15 -12.53 -7.79
CA GLN A 7 -1.76 -11.18 -8.19
C GLN A 7 -2.38 -10.14 -7.25
N GLY A 8 -1.56 -9.24 -6.71
CA GLY A 8 -2.03 -8.12 -5.90
C GLY A 8 -2.43 -6.93 -6.77
N ALA A 9 -3.64 -6.40 -6.58
CA ALA A 9 -4.13 -5.20 -7.25
C ALA A 9 -3.73 -3.92 -6.49
N LEU A 10 -2.45 -3.54 -6.52
CA LEU A 10 -1.88 -2.46 -5.70
C LEU A 10 -2.64 -1.13 -5.83
N TYR A 11 -3.07 -0.76 -7.04
CA TYR A 11 -3.84 0.46 -7.28
C TYR A 11 -5.19 0.46 -6.54
N ALA A 12 -5.94 -0.64 -6.63
CA ALA A 12 -7.22 -0.79 -5.96
C ALA A 12 -7.06 -0.88 -4.43
N MET A 13 -6.02 -1.58 -3.96
CA MET A 13 -5.70 -1.67 -2.54
C MET A 13 -5.41 -0.29 -1.93
N GLY A 14 -4.64 0.55 -2.63
CA GLY A 14 -4.38 1.94 -2.23
C GLY A 14 -5.62 2.85 -2.25
N ARG A 15 -6.72 2.40 -2.84
CA ARG A 15 -8.00 3.12 -2.91
C ARG A 15 -9.14 2.41 -2.18
N SER A 16 -8.84 1.39 -1.37
CA SER A 16 -9.88 0.69 -0.64
C SER A 16 -10.50 1.60 0.44
N PRO A 17 -11.82 1.87 0.42
CA PRO A 17 -12.47 2.69 1.44
C PRO A 17 -12.47 2.03 2.82
N ALA A 18 -12.27 0.71 2.89
CA ALA A 18 -12.12 -0.02 4.15
C ALA A 18 -10.80 0.31 4.88
N VAL A 19 -9.79 0.81 4.16
CA VAL A 19 -8.48 1.18 4.71
C VAL A 19 -8.28 2.70 4.69
N PHE A 20 -8.75 3.36 3.63
CA PHE A 20 -8.59 4.78 3.39
C PHE A 20 -9.96 5.47 3.29
N PRO A 21 -10.43 6.12 4.36
CA PRO A 21 -11.63 6.94 4.28
C PRO A 21 -11.48 8.02 3.22
N ARG A 22 -12.45 8.10 2.31
CA ARG A 22 -12.46 8.98 1.12
C ARG A 22 -11.17 8.81 0.28
N PRO A 23 -10.96 7.64 -0.34
CA PRO A 23 -9.70 7.30 -1.01
C PRO A 23 -9.40 8.17 -2.23
N GLU A 24 -10.43 8.72 -2.87
CA GLU A 24 -10.28 9.62 -4.03
C GLU A 24 -9.89 11.05 -3.64
N ARG A 25 -9.94 11.39 -2.34
CA ARG A 25 -9.55 12.72 -1.86
C ARG A 25 -8.06 12.73 -1.52
N TYR A 26 -7.33 13.63 -2.18
CA TYR A 26 -5.97 13.96 -1.77
C TYR A 26 -5.98 14.59 -0.37
N ASP A 27 -5.44 13.87 0.60
CA ASP A 27 -5.36 14.27 2.01
C ASP A 27 -4.03 13.75 2.59
N PRO A 28 -2.97 14.58 2.58
CA PRO A 28 -1.66 14.19 3.11
C PRO A 28 -1.65 13.96 4.62
N ALA A 29 -2.57 14.59 5.36
CA ALA A 29 -2.58 14.56 6.82
C ALA A 29 -2.83 13.14 7.37
N ARG A 30 -3.45 12.25 6.58
CA ARG A 30 -3.67 10.84 6.93
C ARG A 30 -2.40 10.05 7.25
N TRP A 31 -1.23 10.55 6.83
CA TRP A 31 0.06 9.91 7.06
C TRP A 31 0.80 10.45 8.29
N LEU A 32 0.26 11.47 8.97
CA LEU A 32 0.90 12.10 10.14
C LEU A 32 0.66 11.35 11.45
N GLY A 33 -0.24 10.36 11.45
CA GLY A 33 -0.51 9.52 12.62
C GLY A 33 0.65 8.58 12.96
N LYS A 34 0.67 8.09 14.20
CA LYS A 34 1.68 7.13 14.69
C LYS A 34 1.32 5.66 14.41
N GLU A 35 0.35 5.44 13.52
CA GLU A 35 -0.15 4.10 13.23
C GLU A 35 0.82 3.35 12.32
N ASP A 36 0.80 2.01 12.40
CA ASP A 36 1.55 1.20 11.44
C ASP A 36 0.99 1.38 10.03
N THR A 37 1.84 1.85 9.12
CA THR A 37 1.52 2.11 7.72
C THR A 37 2.16 1.10 6.77
N SER A 38 2.83 0.06 7.29
CA SER A 38 3.58 -0.91 6.49
C SER A 38 2.74 -1.58 5.39
N PHE A 39 1.47 -1.90 5.69
CA PHE A 39 0.52 -2.48 4.73
C PHE A 39 -0.44 -1.45 4.10
N LYS A 40 -0.38 -0.19 4.52
CA LYS A 40 -1.13 0.92 3.92
C LYS A 40 -0.35 1.51 2.73
N ALA A 41 0.98 1.58 2.82
CA ALA A 41 1.84 2.17 1.78
C ALA A 41 2.52 1.10 0.90
N LEU A 42 1.75 0.50 -0.02
CA LEU A 42 2.17 -0.64 -0.86
C LEU A 42 2.67 -0.27 -2.26
N ALA A 43 2.77 1.02 -2.60
CA ALA A 43 3.20 1.47 -3.94
C ALA A 43 4.58 0.92 -4.34
N PHE A 44 5.43 0.64 -3.35
CA PHE A 44 6.77 0.07 -3.52
C PHE A 44 6.87 -1.37 -3.01
N GLY A 45 5.74 -2.07 -2.87
CA GLY A 45 5.68 -3.40 -2.26
C GLY A 45 5.96 -3.40 -0.76
N PHE A 46 6.02 -4.61 -0.19
CA PHE A 46 6.29 -4.86 1.23
C PHE A 46 7.13 -6.13 1.42
N GLY A 47 7.75 -6.28 2.59
CA GLY A 47 8.50 -7.46 2.98
C GLY A 47 9.83 -7.64 2.24
N ALA A 48 10.37 -8.86 2.23
CA ALA A 48 11.71 -9.17 1.70
C ALA A 48 11.90 -8.88 0.21
N ARG A 49 10.82 -8.69 -0.55
CA ARG A 49 10.85 -8.34 -1.97
C ARG A 49 10.31 -6.94 -2.25
N GLN A 50 10.27 -6.05 -1.25
CA GLN A 50 9.92 -4.66 -1.52
C GLN A 50 10.91 -4.02 -2.49
N CYS A 51 10.46 -3.00 -3.22
CA CYS A 51 11.30 -2.23 -4.10
C CYS A 51 12.48 -1.60 -3.32
N ILE A 52 13.70 -1.87 -3.81
CA ILE A 52 14.94 -1.32 -3.27
C ILE A 52 15.01 0.21 -3.39
N GLY A 53 14.33 0.79 -4.38
CA GLY A 53 14.29 2.23 -4.63
C GLY A 53 13.38 3.02 -3.69
N ARG A 54 12.65 2.37 -2.76
CA ARG A 54 11.68 3.07 -1.90
C ARG A 54 12.27 4.23 -1.10
N ARG A 55 13.55 4.16 -0.73
CA ARG A 55 14.22 5.21 0.06
C ARG A 55 14.79 6.35 -0.80
N LEU A 56 14.78 6.18 -2.12
CA LEU A 56 15.26 7.17 -3.08
C LEU A 56 14.11 7.98 -3.70
N ALA A 57 12.87 7.50 -3.55
CA ALA A 57 11.65 8.10 -4.08
C ALA A 57 11.02 9.11 -3.11
#